data_AF-A0A7S1ZC62-F1
#
_entry.id   AF-A0A7S1ZC62-F1
#
_cell.length_a   1.000
_cell.length_b   1.000
_cell.length_c   1.000
_cell.angle_alpha   90.00
_cell.angle_beta   90.00
_cell.angle_gamma   90.00
#
_symmetry.space_group_name_H-M   'P 1'
#
loop_
_entity.id
_entity.type
_entity.pdbx_description
1 polymer ?
#
loop_
_entity_poly.entity_id
_entity_poly.type
_entity_poly.pdbx_seq_one_letter_code
_entity_poly.pdbx_strand_id
1 'polypeptide(L)'
;MLLMSSIRKRAATQAVLQYRQYASQSSHPNKQQYRLSNKITKTPLLQKYNPNASSSHPPRSSYTTRTLSSTTTTTESSQKNIMKNAKVHIRGEKYGSREYILLPSNLTIDVNDDSDASLESTIQASKLASLRAHRNIIFGARVYNVTTTDADDEDDSTTTMTTPLNLMTGGCKRLLNVALNDAAEYGEQPQAIAALYGLCDWVSTCIHEMERERNADQCSSEALLHIIQEQEKTGDSTTYEAIKAIATGIPRPGHSVVGVGTFRDGQKGWETLATEYAMTQDGLAQEAALYRMCGGELTNVEHLADRSEDYIRSAGGAMVRFYFL
;
A
#
# COMPACT_ATOMS: atom_id res chain seq x y z
N MET A 1 -6.67 32.11 -10.67
CA MET A 1 -5.98 31.24 -9.68
C MET A 1 -6.92 30.33 -8.89
N LEU A 2 -8.09 30.80 -8.42
CA LEU A 2 -9.03 30.01 -7.59
C LEU A 2 -9.62 28.75 -8.26
N LEU A 3 -9.82 28.75 -9.59
CA LEU A 3 -10.42 27.62 -10.30
C LEU A 3 -9.52 26.36 -10.29
N MET A 4 -8.20 26.55 -10.42
CA MET A 4 -7.22 25.45 -10.44
C MET A 4 -7.08 24.78 -9.06
N SER A 5 -7.21 25.55 -7.98
CA SER A 5 -7.25 25.02 -6.61
C SER A 5 -8.44 24.08 -6.39
N SER A 6 -9.63 24.44 -6.90
CA SER A 6 -10.84 23.63 -6.75
C SER A 6 -10.74 22.29 -7.50
N ILE A 7 -10.18 22.29 -8.71
CA ILE A 7 -9.99 21.08 -9.52
C ILE A 7 -9.02 20.11 -8.84
N ARG A 8 -7.88 20.61 -8.33
CA ARG A 8 -6.90 19.78 -7.62
C ARG A 8 -7.49 19.13 -6.35
N LYS A 9 -8.27 19.89 -5.57
CA LYS A 9 -8.97 19.36 -4.38
C LYS A 9 -9.95 18.24 -4.75
N ARG A 10 -10.73 18.39 -5.83
CA ARG A 10 -11.68 17.34 -6.27
C ARG A 10 -10.98 16.06 -6.72
N ALA A 11 -9.89 16.17 -7.49
CA ALA A 11 -9.11 15.01 -7.91
C ALA A 11 -8.52 14.27 -6.70
N ALA A 12 -7.99 15.00 -5.72
CA ALA A 12 -7.51 14.43 -4.47
C ALA A 12 -8.62 13.70 -3.70
N THR A 13 -9.80 14.31 -3.54
CA THR A 13 -10.95 13.65 -2.89
C THR A 13 -11.36 12.39 -3.64
N GLN A 14 -11.38 12.40 -4.97
CA GLN A 14 -11.73 11.22 -5.76
C GLN A 14 -10.70 10.10 -5.64
N ALA A 15 -9.40 10.44 -5.66
CA ALA A 15 -8.34 9.46 -5.42
C ALA A 15 -8.45 8.83 -4.02
N VAL A 16 -8.75 9.63 -3.00
CA VAL A 16 -9.02 9.14 -1.64
C VAL A 16 -10.25 8.23 -1.60
N LEU A 17 -11.34 8.58 -2.29
CA LEU A 17 -12.52 7.72 -2.38
C LEU A 17 -12.22 6.39 -3.09
N GLN A 18 -11.39 6.40 -4.14
CA GLN A 18 -10.96 5.18 -4.82
C GLN A 18 -9.99 4.35 -3.98
N TYR A 19 -9.10 5.00 -3.24
CA TYR A 19 -8.25 4.35 -2.25
C TYR A 19 -9.10 3.62 -1.21
N ARG A 20 -10.14 4.27 -0.67
CA ARG A 20 -11.09 3.65 0.28
C ARG A 20 -11.80 2.44 -0.31
N GLN A 21 -12.35 2.57 -1.52
CA GLN A 21 -12.98 1.45 -2.22
C GLN A 21 -12.02 0.28 -2.37
N TYR A 22 -10.76 0.55 -2.72
CA TYR A 22 -9.74 -0.48 -2.82
C TYR A 22 -9.39 -1.12 -1.48
N ALA A 23 -9.14 -0.32 -0.44
CA ALA A 23 -8.83 -0.83 0.89
C ALA A 23 -9.91 -1.81 1.38
N SER A 24 -11.19 -1.48 1.17
CA SER A 24 -12.33 -2.34 1.50
C SER A 24 -12.45 -3.63 0.68
N GLN A 25 -11.98 -3.64 -0.57
CA GLN A 25 -11.98 -4.85 -1.40
C GLN A 25 -10.85 -5.81 -1.01
N SER A 26 -9.75 -5.28 -0.48
CA SER A 26 -8.59 -6.09 -0.09
C SER A 26 -8.78 -6.86 1.22
N SER A 27 -9.72 -6.45 2.08
CA SER A 27 -10.01 -7.16 3.34
C SER A 27 -10.95 -8.36 3.15
N HIS A 28 -11.69 -8.47 2.04
CA HIS A 28 -12.61 -9.58 1.74
C HIS A 28 -12.45 -10.05 0.28
N PRO A 29 -11.61 -11.06 -0.04
CA PRO A 29 -11.34 -11.48 -1.42
C PRO A 29 -12.52 -12.19 -2.13
N ASN A 30 -13.70 -12.26 -1.53
CA ASN A 30 -14.81 -13.05 -2.08
C ASN A 30 -16.17 -12.36 -1.91
N LYS A 31 -16.52 -11.51 -2.88
CA LYS A 31 -17.88 -11.25 -3.43
C LYS A 31 -17.94 -9.83 -4.01
N GLN A 32 -17.89 -9.70 -5.33
CA GLN A 32 -18.91 -8.98 -6.11
C GLN A 32 -18.63 -9.07 -7.62
N GLN A 33 -19.58 -9.66 -8.35
CA GLN A 33 -19.66 -9.71 -9.80
C GLN A 33 -20.04 -8.32 -10.34
N TYR A 34 -19.21 -7.74 -11.21
CA TYR A 34 -19.66 -6.66 -12.09
C TYR A 34 -20.28 -7.28 -13.35
N ARG A 35 -21.61 -7.19 -13.48
CA ARG A 35 -22.31 -7.35 -14.76
C ARG A 35 -22.45 -5.97 -15.40
N LEU A 36 -21.68 -5.70 -16.44
CA LEU A 36 -22.01 -4.69 -17.43
C LEU A 36 -22.34 -5.42 -18.74
N SER A 37 -23.62 -5.41 -19.10
CA SER A 37 -24.14 -6.01 -20.33
C SER A 37 -24.05 -5.00 -21.47
N ASN A 38 -23.30 -5.31 -22.52
CA ASN A 38 -23.51 -4.72 -23.85
C ASN A 38 -23.73 -5.83 -24.87
N LYS A 39 -24.92 -5.80 -25.49
CA LYS A 39 -25.32 -6.64 -26.63
C LYS A 39 -24.62 -6.13 -27.89
N ILE A 40 -23.84 -6.97 -28.57
CA ILE A 40 -23.48 -6.77 -29.98
C ILE A 40 -23.63 -8.10 -30.76
N THR A 41 -24.17 -7.92 -31.97
CA THR A 41 -24.67 -8.87 -32.96
C THR A 41 -23.56 -9.71 -33.61
N LYS A 42 -23.86 -10.99 -33.91
CA LYS A 42 -22.99 -11.96 -34.59
C LYS A 42 -23.03 -11.81 -36.12
N THR A 43 -21.88 -12.01 -36.80
CA THR A 43 -21.79 -12.67 -38.11
C THR A 43 -20.36 -13.24 -38.32
N PRO A 44 -20.15 -14.38 -39.02
CA PRO A 44 -19.02 -15.30 -38.81
C PRO A 44 -17.99 -15.32 -39.96
N LEU A 45 -16.99 -16.23 -39.82
CA LEU A 45 -16.01 -16.82 -40.78
C LEU A 45 -14.60 -16.76 -40.15
N LEU A 46 -13.66 -17.70 -40.26
CA LEU A 46 -13.50 -18.91 -41.08
C LEU A 46 -12.45 -19.80 -40.40
N GLN A 47 -12.68 -21.11 -40.45
CA GLN A 47 -11.86 -22.19 -39.93
C GLN A 47 -10.67 -22.48 -40.86
N LYS A 48 -9.46 -22.66 -40.33
CA LYS A 48 -8.40 -23.42 -41.02
C LYS A 48 -7.67 -24.35 -40.04
N TYR A 49 -7.58 -25.59 -40.51
CA TYR A 49 -7.07 -26.80 -39.92
C TYR A 49 -5.62 -27.03 -40.37
N ASN A 50 -4.75 -27.60 -39.53
CA ASN A 50 -3.71 -28.51 -40.00
C ASN A 50 -3.17 -29.42 -38.86
N PRO A 51 -3.00 -30.75 -39.07
CA PRO A 51 -2.60 -31.71 -38.04
C PRO A 51 -1.14 -32.22 -38.21
N ASN A 52 -0.72 -33.09 -37.29
CA ASN A 52 0.48 -33.98 -37.25
C ASN A 52 1.67 -33.43 -36.44
N ALA A 53 2.38 -34.17 -35.57
CA ALA A 53 2.33 -35.58 -35.17
C ALA A 53 3.14 -35.85 -33.86
N SER A 54 2.79 -36.96 -33.20
CA SER A 54 3.47 -37.90 -32.26
C SER A 54 5.03 -37.88 -32.13
N SER A 55 5.75 -38.41 -31.12
CA SER A 55 5.52 -39.47 -30.11
C SER A 55 6.61 -39.50 -28.99
N SER A 56 6.26 -40.19 -27.88
CA SER A 56 7.02 -41.22 -27.11
C SER A 56 8.02 -40.89 -25.97
N HIS A 57 7.78 -41.57 -24.83
CA HIS A 57 8.53 -41.70 -23.54
C HIS A 57 9.40 -43.00 -23.49
N PRO A 58 9.97 -43.45 -22.32
CA PRO A 58 11.18 -43.07 -21.54
C PRO A 58 12.09 -44.35 -21.30
N PRO A 59 12.85 -44.66 -20.19
CA PRO A 59 13.34 -43.94 -18.98
C PRO A 59 14.79 -44.27 -18.45
N ARG A 60 15.20 -43.60 -17.33
CA ARG A 60 16.12 -43.97 -16.19
C ARG A 60 17.65 -44.15 -16.48
N SER A 61 18.64 -43.83 -15.62
CA SER A 61 18.78 -43.76 -14.13
C SER A 61 20.08 -43.03 -13.65
N SER A 62 20.04 -42.43 -12.43
CA SER A 62 21.06 -42.25 -11.33
C SER A 62 22.53 -41.87 -11.63
N TYR A 63 23.24 -40.99 -10.90
CA TYR A 63 23.41 -40.81 -9.44
C TYR A 63 23.95 -39.39 -9.13
N THR A 64 23.66 -38.79 -7.96
CA THR A 64 24.62 -37.88 -7.26
C THR A 64 24.30 -37.75 -5.76
N THR A 65 25.33 -37.96 -4.95
CA THR A 65 25.44 -37.71 -3.50
C THR A 65 25.39 -36.21 -3.19
N ARG A 66 24.68 -35.75 -2.14
CA ARG A 66 24.86 -34.38 -1.65
C ARG A 66 24.80 -34.22 -0.14
N THR A 67 25.90 -33.67 0.34
CA THR A 67 26.25 -33.21 1.67
C THR A 67 25.32 -32.10 2.17
N LEU A 68 24.93 -32.16 3.44
CA LEU A 68 24.13 -31.15 4.13
C LEU A 68 24.96 -29.88 4.37
N SER A 69 24.49 -28.75 3.85
CA SER A 69 24.99 -27.41 4.16
C SER A 69 23.82 -26.42 4.16
N SER A 70 23.65 -25.79 5.32
CA SER A 70 22.88 -24.57 5.67
C SER A 70 22.09 -23.85 4.55
N THR A 71 20.75 -23.84 4.69
CA THR A 71 19.76 -23.54 3.63
C THR A 71 19.11 -22.14 3.64
N THR A 72 19.68 -21.13 4.31
CA THR A 72 19.03 -19.79 4.40
C THR A 72 19.38 -18.81 3.28
N THR A 73 20.40 -19.06 2.46
CA THR A 73 20.84 -18.12 1.41
C THR A 73 20.20 -18.33 0.03
N THR A 74 19.58 -19.49 -0.21
CA THR A 74 19.06 -19.84 -1.54
C THR A 74 17.76 -19.10 -1.87
N THR A 75 16.89 -18.86 -0.88
CA THR A 75 15.51 -18.37 -1.08
C THR A 75 15.46 -16.89 -1.45
N GLU A 76 16.25 -16.04 -0.79
CA GLU A 76 16.32 -14.59 -1.10
C GLU A 76 16.87 -14.34 -2.52
N SER A 77 17.86 -15.13 -2.94
CA SER A 77 18.45 -15.02 -4.27
C SER A 77 17.43 -15.35 -5.37
N SER A 78 16.55 -16.32 -5.12
CA SER A 78 15.50 -16.74 -6.04
C SER A 78 14.42 -15.66 -6.18
N GLN A 79 13.92 -15.12 -5.06
CA GLN A 79 12.91 -14.05 -5.08
C GLN A 79 13.43 -12.78 -5.77
N LYS A 80 14.68 -12.38 -5.48
CA LYS A 80 15.31 -11.24 -6.15
C LYS A 80 15.42 -11.43 -7.66
N ASN A 81 15.70 -12.66 -8.11
CA ASN A 81 15.73 -13.00 -9.54
C ASN A 81 14.33 -12.96 -10.17
N ILE A 82 13.29 -13.45 -9.48
CA ILE A 82 11.90 -13.38 -9.95
C ILE A 82 11.49 -11.92 -10.16
N MET A 83 11.70 -11.06 -9.16
CA MET A 83 11.35 -9.63 -9.26
C MET A 83 12.13 -8.89 -10.36
N LYS A 84 13.39 -9.27 -10.58
CA LYS A 84 14.22 -8.67 -11.63
C LYS A 84 13.68 -8.98 -13.03
N ASN A 85 13.21 -10.20 -13.26
CA ASN A 85 12.70 -10.64 -14.56
C ASN A 85 11.20 -10.35 -14.76
N ALA A 86 10.47 -10.03 -13.69
CA ALA A 86 9.06 -9.70 -13.73
C ALA A 86 8.75 -8.56 -14.72
N LYS A 87 7.54 -8.56 -15.27
CA LYS A 87 7.06 -7.57 -16.23
C LYS A 87 5.99 -6.70 -15.59
N VAL A 88 5.97 -5.43 -15.98
CA VAL A 88 4.93 -4.48 -15.58
C VAL A 88 3.78 -4.59 -16.56
N HIS A 89 2.58 -4.78 -16.04
CA HIS A 89 1.33 -4.76 -16.78
C HIS A 89 0.48 -3.60 -16.29
N ILE A 90 -0.26 -2.98 -17.20
CA ILE A 90 -1.16 -1.86 -16.89
C ILE A 90 -2.58 -2.30 -17.25
N ARG A 91 -3.51 -2.10 -16.33
CA ARG A 91 -4.95 -2.33 -16.52
C ARG A 91 -5.72 -1.05 -16.28
N GLY A 92 -6.91 -0.96 -16.87
CA GLY A 92 -7.82 0.17 -16.71
C GLY A 92 -7.73 1.19 -17.84
N GLU A 93 -8.34 2.36 -17.64
CA GLU A 93 -8.50 3.38 -18.67
C GLU A 93 -7.30 4.34 -18.71
N LYS A 94 -6.83 4.69 -19.92
CA LYS A 94 -5.66 5.58 -20.11
C LYS A 94 -5.75 6.88 -19.30
N TYR A 95 -6.91 7.52 -19.23
CA TYR A 95 -7.10 8.78 -18.49
C TYR A 95 -7.84 8.61 -17.14
N GLY A 96 -8.21 7.39 -16.78
CA GLY A 96 -9.06 7.08 -15.64
C GLY A 96 -8.31 6.45 -14.47
N SER A 97 -8.93 5.42 -13.89
CA SER A 97 -8.31 4.58 -12.87
C SER A 97 -7.48 3.49 -13.53
N ARG A 98 -6.26 3.33 -13.06
CA ARG A 98 -5.28 2.39 -13.59
C ARG A 98 -4.69 1.55 -12.46
N GLU A 99 -4.42 0.29 -12.75
CA GLU A 99 -3.69 -0.62 -11.88
C GLU A 99 -2.41 -1.07 -12.59
N TYR A 100 -1.27 -0.81 -11.98
CA TYR A 100 0.04 -1.28 -12.41
C TYR A 100 0.35 -2.54 -11.61
N ILE A 101 0.62 -3.63 -12.30
CA ILE A 101 0.81 -4.94 -11.69
C ILE A 101 2.17 -5.48 -12.12
N LEU A 102 2.96 -5.96 -11.16
CA LEU A 102 4.20 -6.67 -11.43
C LEU A 102 3.90 -8.17 -11.43
N LEU A 103 4.15 -8.85 -12.55
CA LEU A 103 3.89 -10.27 -12.74
C LEU A 103 5.14 -11.03 -13.19
N PRO A 104 5.27 -12.32 -12.86
CA PRO A 104 6.32 -13.19 -13.39
C PRO A 104 6.38 -13.15 -14.93
N SER A 105 7.58 -13.25 -15.50
CA SER A 105 7.80 -13.08 -16.96
C SER A 105 7.09 -14.11 -17.84
N ASN A 106 6.73 -15.27 -17.28
CA ASN A 106 6.00 -16.35 -17.94
C ASN A 106 4.49 -16.09 -18.01
N LEU A 107 3.97 -15.08 -17.30
CA LEU A 107 2.58 -14.70 -17.34
C LEU A 107 2.40 -13.46 -18.20
N THR A 108 1.52 -13.55 -19.19
CA THR A 108 1.17 -12.45 -20.09
C THR A 108 -0.32 -12.18 -19.99
N ILE A 109 -0.68 -10.93 -19.76
CA ILE A 109 -2.08 -10.48 -19.82
C ILE A 109 -2.35 -9.99 -21.24
N ASP A 110 -3.32 -10.61 -21.92
CA ASP A 110 -3.93 -9.98 -23.10
C ASP A 110 -4.98 -8.99 -22.60
N VAL A 111 -4.78 -7.70 -22.89
CA VAL A 111 -5.59 -6.60 -22.37
C VAL A 111 -6.99 -6.57 -23.00
N ASN A 112 -7.24 -7.38 -24.03
CA ASN A 112 -8.50 -7.35 -24.77
C ASN A 112 -9.56 -8.33 -24.26
N ASP A 113 -9.22 -9.23 -23.33
CA ASP A 113 -10.14 -10.28 -22.86
C ASP A 113 -10.36 -10.22 -21.33
N ASP A 114 -11.07 -9.19 -20.90
CA ASP A 114 -11.45 -8.97 -19.49
C ASP A 114 -12.53 -9.97 -18.98
N SER A 115 -12.92 -10.96 -19.79
CA SER A 115 -14.08 -11.82 -19.51
C SER A 115 -13.74 -13.15 -18.82
N ASP A 116 -12.46 -13.52 -18.71
CA ASP A 116 -12.06 -14.81 -18.12
C ASP A 116 -11.78 -14.70 -16.61
N ALA A 117 -12.74 -15.15 -15.81
CA ALA A 117 -12.62 -15.23 -14.35
C ALA A 117 -11.46 -16.13 -13.88
N SER A 118 -11.08 -17.14 -14.67
CA SER A 118 -9.95 -18.04 -14.37
C SER A 118 -8.61 -17.30 -14.47
N LEU A 119 -8.48 -16.47 -15.51
CA LEU A 119 -7.30 -15.63 -15.71
C LEU A 119 -7.15 -14.65 -14.55
N GLU A 120 -8.24 -14.01 -14.11
CA GLU A 120 -8.18 -13.05 -13.00
C GLU A 120 -7.71 -13.69 -11.69
N SER A 121 -8.22 -14.88 -11.36
CA SER A 121 -7.74 -15.66 -10.21
C SER A 121 -6.23 -15.94 -10.32
N THR A 122 -5.77 -16.29 -11.52
CA THR A 122 -4.34 -16.57 -11.78
C THR A 122 -3.48 -15.31 -11.63
N ILE A 123 -3.94 -14.14 -12.11
CA ILE A 123 -3.24 -12.87 -11.89
C ILE A 123 -3.17 -12.56 -10.40
N GLN A 124 -4.27 -12.68 -9.64
CA GLN A 124 -4.27 -12.35 -8.22
C GLN A 124 -3.34 -13.28 -7.44
N ALA A 125 -3.32 -14.58 -7.76
CA ALA A 125 -2.41 -15.54 -7.14
C ALA A 125 -0.92 -15.32 -7.53
N SER A 126 -0.65 -14.76 -8.72
CA SER A 126 0.71 -14.58 -9.24
C SER A 126 1.25 -13.16 -9.07
N LYS A 127 0.45 -12.24 -8.51
CA LYS A 127 0.80 -10.83 -8.34
C LYS A 127 2.00 -10.74 -7.40
N LEU A 128 3.07 -10.08 -7.84
CA LEU A 128 4.27 -9.84 -7.01
C LEU A 128 4.18 -8.48 -6.31
N ALA A 129 3.66 -7.48 -7.01
CA ALA A 129 3.42 -6.15 -6.49
C ALA A 129 2.29 -5.48 -7.28
N SER A 130 1.62 -4.51 -6.67
CA SER A 130 0.73 -3.61 -7.39
C SER A 130 0.83 -2.18 -6.89
N LEU A 131 0.41 -1.28 -7.76
CA LEU A 131 0.28 0.14 -7.52
C LEU A 131 -0.95 0.62 -8.29
N ARG A 132 -1.63 1.65 -7.81
CA ARG A 132 -2.79 2.23 -8.48
C ARG A 132 -2.53 3.68 -8.80
N ALA A 133 -3.22 4.17 -9.82
CA ALA A 133 -3.31 5.59 -10.09
C ALA A 133 -4.73 5.98 -10.49
N HIS A 134 -5.08 7.22 -10.21
CA HIS A 134 -6.24 7.88 -10.76
C HIS A 134 -5.82 9.25 -11.26
N ARG A 135 -5.88 9.46 -12.58
CA ARG A 135 -5.32 10.66 -13.23
C ARG A 135 -3.83 10.80 -12.87
N ASN A 136 -3.38 11.93 -12.33
CA ASN A 136 -2.00 12.14 -11.90
C ASN A 136 -1.69 11.74 -10.46
N ILE A 137 -2.60 11.04 -9.75
CA ILE A 137 -2.42 10.68 -8.34
C ILE A 137 -2.18 9.18 -8.21
N ILE A 138 -1.03 8.82 -7.65
CA ILE A 138 -0.55 7.45 -7.43
C ILE A 138 -0.77 7.04 -5.97
N PHE A 139 -1.18 5.80 -5.72
CA PHE A 139 -1.46 5.31 -4.37
C PHE A 139 -1.52 3.78 -4.32
N GLY A 140 -1.58 3.23 -3.11
CA GLY A 140 -1.83 1.81 -2.87
C GLY A 140 -0.67 0.91 -3.30
N ALA A 141 0.57 1.36 -3.11
CA ALA A 141 1.74 0.53 -3.34
C ALA A 141 1.72 -0.68 -2.39
N ARG A 142 1.74 -1.89 -2.93
CA ARG A 142 1.73 -3.14 -2.16
C ARG A 142 2.65 -4.17 -2.80
N VAL A 143 3.35 -4.90 -1.96
CA VAL A 143 4.04 -6.13 -2.35
C VAL A 143 3.26 -7.30 -1.79
N TYR A 144 3.17 -8.35 -2.59
CA TYR A 144 2.52 -9.58 -2.19
C TYR A 144 3.64 -10.57 -1.90
N ASN A 145 3.71 -11.04 -0.66
CA ASN A 145 4.65 -12.09 -0.31
C ASN A 145 4.28 -13.34 -1.10
N VAL A 146 5.19 -13.78 -1.95
CA VAL A 146 5.16 -15.13 -2.50
C VAL A 146 5.43 -16.04 -1.31
N THR A 147 4.38 -16.49 -0.63
CA THR A 147 4.50 -17.57 0.33
C THR A 147 5.10 -18.75 -0.43
N THR A 148 6.37 -19.03 -0.16
CA THR A 148 6.90 -20.36 -0.43
C THR A 148 6.07 -21.28 0.45
N THR A 149 5.14 -22.00 -0.19
CA THR A 149 4.31 -23.01 0.44
C THR A 149 5.20 -24.12 0.97
N ASP A 150 5.82 -23.89 2.11
CA ASP A 150 6.30 -24.95 2.99
C ASP A 150 5.12 -25.21 3.94
N ALA A 151 4.30 -26.18 3.55
CA ALA A 151 2.90 -26.33 3.94
C ALA A 151 2.66 -27.04 5.28
N ASP A 152 3.58 -26.96 6.24
CA ASP A 152 3.59 -27.91 7.37
C ASP A 152 3.31 -27.33 8.78
N ASP A 153 3.06 -26.02 8.97
CA ASP A 153 2.78 -25.45 10.31
C ASP A 153 1.45 -24.65 10.35
N GLU A 154 0.38 -25.30 10.81
CA GLU A 154 -0.95 -24.71 11.09
C GLU A 154 -0.97 -23.92 12.42
N ASP A 155 -0.22 -22.82 12.54
CA ASP A 155 -0.37 -21.91 13.69
C ASP A 155 -1.08 -20.60 13.26
N ASP A 156 -2.32 -20.45 13.74
CA ASP A 156 -3.29 -19.39 13.43
C ASP A 156 -2.92 -18.06 14.12
N SER A 157 -1.76 -17.50 13.76
CA SER A 157 -1.40 -16.13 14.12
C SER A 157 -1.38 -15.26 12.88
N THR A 158 -2.30 -14.29 12.82
CA THR A 158 -2.33 -13.19 11.86
C THR A 158 -1.19 -12.20 12.17
N THR A 159 0.04 -12.70 12.17
CA THR A 159 1.23 -11.87 12.30
C THR A 159 1.35 -11.08 11.00
N THR A 160 1.04 -9.79 11.08
CA THR A 160 1.35 -8.82 10.02
C THR A 160 2.85 -8.86 9.77
N MET A 161 3.29 -9.70 8.83
CA MET A 161 4.68 -9.75 8.42
C MET A 161 5.04 -8.39 7.85
N THR A 162 5.81 -7.62 8.62
CA THR A 162 6.43 -6.38 8.18
C THR A 162 7.23 -6.70 6.93
N THR A 163 6.69 -6.37 5.77
CA THR A 163 7.37 -6.63 4.50
C THR A 163 8.70 -5.87 4.52
N PRO A 164 9.85 -6.51 4.32
CA PRO A 164 11.12 -5.80 4.38
C PRO A 164 11.13 -4.64 3.39
N LEU A 165 11.60 -3.46 3.82
CA LEU A 165 11.66 -2.25 2.97
C LEU A 165 12.40 -2.51 1.65
N ASN A 166 13.38 -3.41 1.66
CA ASN A 166 14.12 -3.87 0.48
C ASN A 166 13.22 -4.51 -0.59
N LEU A 167 12.16 -5.21 -0.19
CA LEU A 167 11.24 -5.87 -1.11
C LEU A 167 10.25 -4.86 -1.72
N MET A 168 9.74 -3.92 -0.91
CA MET A 168 8.91 -2.80 -1.36
C MET A 168 9.65 -1.94 -2.39
N THR A 169 10.89 -1.57 -2.10
CA THR A 169 11.72 -0.74 -2.99
C THR A 169 12.15 -1.50 -4.24
N GLY A 170 12.39 -2.81 -4.17
CA GLY A 170 12.72 -3.62 -5.35
C GLY A 170 11.55 -3.78 -6.33
N GLY A 171 10.38 -4.19 -5.84
CA GLY A 171 9.21 -4.47 -6.66
C GLY A 171 8.46 -3.21 -7.09
N CYS A 172 8.07 -2.36 -6.13
CA CYS A 172 7.18 -1.24 -6.40
C CYS A 172 7.87 -0.06 -7.07
N LYS A 173 9.20 0.09 -6.98
CA LYS A 173 9.92 1.18 -7.68
C LYS A 173 9.73 1.13 -9.19
N ARG A 174 9.72 -0.07 -9.78
CA ARG A 174 9.48 -0.24 -11.22
C ARG A 174 8.06 0.16 -11.61
N LEU A 175 7.07 -0.24 -10.81
CA LEU A 175 5.68 0.15 -10.99
C LEU A 175 5.51 1.67 -10.87
N LEU A 176 6.14 2.27 -9.86
CA LEU A 176 6.09 3.69 -9.60
C LEU A 176 6.68 4.50 -10.75
N ASN A 177 7.85 4.11 -11.28
CA ASN A 177 8.45 4.82 -12.42
C ASN A 177 7.54 4.81 -13.65
N VAL A 178 6.90 3.66 -13.93
CA VAL A 178 5.94 3.55 -15.04
C VAL A 178 4.71 4.43 -14.77
N ALA A 179 4.18 4.41 -13.55
CA ALA A 179 3.03 5.21 -13.15
C ALA A 179 3.31 6.72 -13.17
N LEU A 180 4.51 7.15 -12.79
CA LEU A 180 4.93 8.55 -12.83
C LEU A 180 5.02 9.06 -14.27
N ASN A 181 5.62 8.29 -15.18
CA ASN A 181 5.69 8.66 -16.59
C ASN A 181 4.30 8.78 -17.22
N ASP A 182 3.42 7.83 -16.91
CA ASP A 182 2.04 7.82 -17.39
C ASP A 182 1.21 8.99 -16.79
N ALA A 183 1.38 9.26 -15.49
CA ALA A 183 0.76 10.41 -14.81
C ALA A 183 1.23 11.77 -15.38
N ALA A 184 2.45 11.84 -15.92
CA ALA A 184 3.03 13.04 -16.50
C ALA A 184 2.67 13.25 -17.99
N GLU A 185 2.09 12.26 -18.68
CA GLU A 185 1.91 12.26 -20.15
C GLU A 185 1.20 13.53 -20.68
N TYR A 186 0.30 14.12 -19.89
CA TYR A 186 -0.50 15.28 -20.28
C TYR A 186 -0.03 16.60 -19.63
N GLY A 187 1.21 16.65 -19.16
CA GLY A 187 1.77 17.81 -18.46
C GLY A 187 1.15 18.05 -17.08
N GLU A 188 0.42 17.07 -16.53
CA GLU A 188 -0.02 17.08 -15.14
C GLU A 188 1.19 16.76 -14.23
N GLN A 189 1.30 17.46 -13.11
CA GLN A 189 2.35 17.19 -12.13
C GLN A 189 2.00 15.90 -11.36
N PRO A 190 2.84 14.84 -11.41
CA PRO A 190 2.56 13.61 -10.68
C PRO A 190 2.55 13.83 -9.17
N GLN A 191 1.61 13.15 -8.51
CA GLN A 191 1.44 13.16 -7.06
C GLN A 191 1.32 11.74 -6.55
N ALA A 192 1.63 11.53 -5.28
CA ALA A 192 1.26 10.30 -4.60
C ALA A 192 0.59 10.56 -3.25
N ILE A 193 -0.25 9.62 -2.82
CA ILE A 193 -0.82 9.58 -1.47
C ILE A 193 -0.35 8.27 -0.84
N ALA A 194 0.34 8.36 0.30
CA ALA A 194 0.77 7.20 1.06
C ALA A 194 -0.10 6.99 2.29
N ALA A 195 -0.46 5.73 2.52
CA ALA A 195 -1.08 5.30 3.75
C ALA A 195 -0.05 5.14 4.87
N LEU A 196 -0.45 5.51 6.09
CA LEU A 196 0.36 5.44 7.31
C LEU A 196 -0.09 4.33 8.26
N TYR A 197 -0.33 3.12 7.74
CA TYR A 197 -0.68 1.98 8.59
C TYR A 197 0.36 1.79 9.69
N GLY A 198 -0.09 1.62 10.93
CA GLY A 198 0.75 1.45 12.12
C GLY A 198 1.12 2.76 12.82
N LEU A 199 0.66 3.92 12.34
CA LEU A 199 0.88 5.21 13.00
C LEU A 199 0.30 5.24 14.42
N CYS A 200 -0.91 4.72 14.65
CA CYS A 200 -1.51 4.68 16.00
C CYS A 200 -0.69 3.82 16.96
N ASP A 201 -0.21 2.67 16.51
CA ASP A 201 0.61 1.77 17.33
C ASP A 201 1.96 2.41 17.67
N TRP A 202 2.61 3.06 16.68
CA TRP A 202 3.86 3.78 16.89
C TRP A 202 3.69 4.93 17.90
N VAL A 203 2.66 5.77 17.75
CA VAL A 203 2.36 6.85 18.70
C VAL A 203 2.04 6.28 20.09
N SER A 204 1.27 5.19 20.18
CA SER A 204 0.93 4.56 21.46
C SER A 204 2.18 4.03 22.19
N THR A 205 3.10 3.39 21.46
CA THR A 205 4.39 2.96 22.01
C THR A 205 5.19 4.15 22.55
N CYS A 206 5.29 5.24 21.78
CA CYS A 206 5.98 6.45 22.22
C CYS A 206 5.37 7.04 23.52
N ILE A 207 4.03 7.05 23.62
CA ILE A 207 3.31 7.48 24.83
C ILE A 207 3.67 6.59 26.02
N HIS A 208 3.61 5.27 25.85
CA HIS A 208 3.90 4.32 26.92
C HIS A 208 5.36 4.36 27.40
N GLU A 209 6.32 4.55 26.49
CA GLU A 209 7.74 4.70 26.83
C GLU A 209 7.95 5.90 27.76
N MET A 210 7.38 7.06 27.43
CA MET A 210 7.50 8.26 28.26
C MET A 210 6.80 8.11 29.62
N GLU A 211 5.61 7.51 29.65
CA GLU A 211 4.85 7.30 30.89
C GLU A 211 5.57 6.37 31.86
N ARG A 212 6.32 5.38 31.35
CA ARG A 212 7.07 4.43 32.17
C ARG A 212 8.33 5.04 32.75
N GLU A 213 9.12 5.73 31.93
CA GLU A 213 10.49 6.07 32.28
C GLU A 213 10.62 7.40 33.03
N ARG A 214 9.58 8.26 33.01
CA ARG A 214 9.61 9.63 33.54
C ARG A 214 10.78 10.50 33.03
N ASN A 215 11.57 9.99 32.10
CA ASN A 215 12.70 10.65 31.45
C ASN A 215 12.33 10.84 29.99
N ALA A 216 12.16 12.10 29.59
CA ALA A 216 11.82 12.49 28.22
C ALA A 216 12.89 12.10 27.19
N ASP A 217 14.12 11.81 27.63
CA ASP A 217 15.28 11.60 26.77
C ASP A 217 15.26 10.31 25.93
N GLN A 218 14.27 9.43 26.13
CA GLN A 218 14.15 8.15 25.40
C GLN A 218 12.93 8.05 24.48
N CYS A 219 12.10 9.10 24.35
CA CYS A 219 11.00 9.05 23.39
C CYS A 219 11.55 9.07 21.96
N SER A 220 11.14 8.10 21.15
CA SER A 220 11.53 8.03 19.73
C SER A 220 10.87 9.09 18.84
N SER A 221 9.90 9.86 19.37
CA SER A 221 9.21 10.94 18.65
C SER A 221 9.56 12.32 19.22
N GLU A 222 10.29 13.12 18.44
CA GLU A 222 10.57 14.52 18.76
C GLU A 222 9.29 15.37 18.72
N ALA A 223 8.36 15.08 17.81
CA ALA A 223 7.11 15.83 17.73
C ALA A 223 6.24 15.63 18.97
N LEU A 224 6.18 14.40 19.50
CA LEU A 224 5.42 14.11 20.71
C LEU A 224 6.00 14.83 21.92
N LEU A 225 7.33 14.84 22.05
CA LEU A 225 8.02 15.59 23.11
C LEU A 225 7.68 17.08 23.06
N HIS A 226 7.71 17.69 21.88
CA HIS A 226 7.36 19.10 21.72
C HIS A 226 5.90 19.37 22.12
N ILE A 227 4.96 18.48 21.77
CA ILE A 227 3.54 18.62 22.14
C ILE A 227 3.36 18.63 23.66
N ILE A 228 4.09 17.76 24.37
CA ILE A 228 4.02 17.68 25.84
C ILE A 228 4.65 18.89 26.50
N GLN A 229 5.81 19.34 26.02
CA GLN A 229 6.45 20.55 26.53
C GLN A 229 5.55 21.78 26.38
N GLU A 230 4.84 21.89 25.25
CA GLU A 230 3.89 22.98 25.04
C GLU A 230 2.67 22.86 25.97
N GLN A 231 2.19 21.64 26.25
CA GLN A 231 1.17 21.39 27.29
C GLN A 231 1.66 21.87 28.66
N GLU A 232 2.89 21.51 29.08
CA GLU A 232 3.43 21.90 30.38
C GLU A 232 3.56 23.43 30.51
N LYS A 233 3.95 24.08 29.41
CA LYS A 233 4.12 25.53 29.36
C LYS A 233 2.79 26.29 29.38
N THR A 234 1.76 25.79 28.68
CA THR A 234 0.47 26.49 28.53
C THR A 234 -0.58 26.06 29.55
N GLY A 235 -0.43 24.86 30.13
CA GLY A 235 -1.45 24.19 30.93
C GLY A 235 -2.61 23.60 30.12
N ASP A 236 -2.61 23.72 28.78
CA ASP A 236 -3.65 23.17 27.92
C ASP A 236 -3.29 21.74 27.47
N SER A 237 -3.95 20.74 28.07
CA SER A 237 -3.76 19.33 27.72
C SER A 237 -4.64 18.85 26.56
N THR A 238 -5.45 19.72 25.97
CA THR A 238 -6.50 19.34 25.00
C THR A 238 -5.94 18.57 23.81
N THR A 239 -4.82 19.03 23.23
CA THR A 239 -4.18 18.38 22.07
C THR A 239 -3.53 17.05 22.45
N TYR A 240 -2.79 16.99 23.55
CA TYR A 240 -2.14 15.75 23.99
C TYR A 240 -3.17 14.65 24.32
N GLU A 241 -4.20 14.97 25.10
CA GLU A 241 -5.27 14.03 25.43
C GLU A 241 -6.03 13.56 24.18
N ALA A 242 -6.20 14.44 23.18
CA ALA A 242 -6.79 14.06 21.90
C ALA A 242 -5.92 13.07 21.13
N ILE A 243 -4.61 13.31 21.06
CA ILE A 243 -3.66 12.42 20.39
C ILE A 243 -3.62 11.05 21.08
N LYS A 244 -3.53 11.03 22.41
CA LYS A 244 -3.57 9.80 23.20
C LYS A 244 -4.84 9.01 22.93
N ALA A 245 -5.99 9.69 22.88
CA ALA A 245 -7.26 9.05 22.58
C ALA A 245 -7.35 8.50 21.15
N ILE A 246 -6.79 9.20 20.16
CA ILE A 246 -6.73 8.70 18.77
C ILE A 246 -5.83 7.48 18.67
N ALA A 247 -4.62 7.54 19.25
CA ALA A 247 -3.63 6.48 19.15
C ALA A 247 -4.07 5.19 19.86
N THR A 248 -4.64 5.31 21.07
CA THR A 248 -5.03 4.15 21.89
C THR A 248 -6.46 3.67 21.63
N GLY A 249 -7.28 4.47 20.95
CA GLY A 249 -8.72 4.23 20.84
C GLY A 249 -9.50 4.43 22.15
N ILE A 250 -8.87 4.90 23.21
CA ILE A 250 -9.49 5.11 24.54
C ILE A 250 -10.03 6.55 24.63
N PRO A 251 -11.32 6.76 24.97
CA PRO A 251 -11.89 8.10 25.10
C PRO A 251 -11.18 8.96 26.15
N ARG A 252 -11.09 10.28 25.88
CA ARG A 252 -10.59 11.28 26.84
C ARG A 252 -11.45 11.34 28.10
N PRO A 253 -10.91 11.79 29.25
CA PRO A 253 -11.71 12.10 30.43
C PRO A 253 -12.91 13.00 30.07
N GLY A 254 -14.09 12.67 30.62
CA GLY A 254 -15.34 13.39 30.34
C GLY A 254 -15.99 13.10 28.98
N HIS A 255 -15.42 12.21 28.16
CA HIS A 255 -15.97 11.79 26.87
C HIS A 255 -16.27 10.29 26.86
N SER A 256 -17.32 9.87 26.15
CA SER A 256 -17.73 8.45 26.06
C SER A 256 -17.16 7.70 24.85
N VAL A 257 -16.70 8.43 23.83
CA VAL A 257 -16.21 7.86 22.56
C VAL A 257 -15.08 8.72 21.97
N VAL A 258 -14.22 8.10 21.15
CA VAL A 258 -13.27 8.82 20.28
C VAL A 258 -14.05 9.36 19.07
N GLY A 259 -14.62 10.55 19.25
CA GLY A 259 -15.49 11.19 18.26
C GLY A 259 -14.80 12.25 17.41
N VAL A 260 -15.57 12.87 16.51
CA VAL A 260 -15.10 13.97 15.63
C VAL A 260 -14.45 15.12 16.41
N GLY A 261 -14.94 15.42 17.62
CA GLY A 261 -14.35 16.43 18.50
C GLY A 261 -12.90 16.09 18.87
N THR A 262 -12.61 14.83 19.21
CA THR A 262 -11.26 14.36 19.52
C THR A 262 -10.32 14.55 18.33
N PHE A 263 -10.71 14.13 17.14
CA PHE A 263 -9.90 14.32 15.93
C PHE A 263 -9.67 15.79 15.59
N ARG A 264 -10.69 16.65 15.76
CA ARG A 264 -10.55 18.09 15.54
C ARG A 264 -9.53 18.70 16.51
N ASP A 265 -9.64 18.36 17.79
CA ASP A 265 -8.79 18.91 18.85
C ASP A 265 -7.33 18.41 18.74
N GLY A 266 -7.13 17.20 18.22
CA GLY A 266 -5.83 16.59 17.98
C GLY A 266 -5.21 16.90 16.61
N GLN A 267 -5.95 17.49 15.68
CA GLN A 267 -5.58 17.58 14.26
C GLN A 267 -4.15 18.06 14.03
N LYS A 268 -3.78 19.22 14.60
CA LYS A 268 -2.46 19.82 14.36
C LYS A 268 -1.33 18.93 14.87
N GLY A 269 -1.46 18.36 16.07
CA GLY A 269 -0.43 17.48 16.62
C GLY A 269 -0.38 16.13 15.90
N TRP A 270 -1.54 15.61 15.47
CA TRP A 270 -1.61 14.38 14.68
C TRP A 270 -0.95 14.56 13.29
N GLU A 271 -1.13 15.70 12.64
CA GLU A 271 -0.45 16.03 11.38
C GLU A 271 1.07 16.11 11.56
N THR A 272 1.56 16.68 12.66
CA THR A 272 3.00 16.70 12.97
C THR A 272 3.54 15.28 13.18
N LEU A 273 2.85 14.45 13.96
CA LEU A 273 3.24 13.05 14.22
C LEU A 273 3.20 12.21 12.94
N ALA A 274 2.18 12.38 12.10
CA ALA A 274 2.07 11.71 10.80
C ALA A 274 3.22 12.10 9.86
N THR A 275 3.66 13.36 9.90
CA THR A 275 4.81 13.84 9.14
C THR A 275 6.10 13.18 9.62
N GLU A 276 6.34 13.17 10.93
CA GLU A 276 7.51 12.51 11.54
C GLU A 276 7.55 11.02 11.20
N TYR A 277 6.43 10.31 11.40
CA TYR A 277 6.30 8.88 11.10
C TYR A 277 6.56 8.54 9.61
N ALA A 278 6.07 9.37 8.69
CA ALA A 278 6.37 9.24 7.26
C ALA A 278 7.85 9.51 6.93
N MET A 279 8.54 10.24 7.80
CA MET A 279 9.93 10.64 7.66
C MET A 279 10.93 9.70 8.36
N THR A 280 10.47 8.84 9.26
CA THR A 280 11.29 7.84 9.96
C THR A 280 12.06 6.95 8.97
N GLN A 281 13.33 6.66 9.29
CA GLN A 281 14.22 5.87 8.43
C GLN A 281 13.98 4.37 8.52
N ASP A 282 13.31 3.92 9.58
CA ASP A 282 13.07 2.50 9.88
C ASP A 282 12.06 1.82 8.93
N GLY A 283 11.52 2.58 7.97
CA GLY A 283 10.62 2.04 6.95
C GLY A 283 9.26 1.60 7.47
N LEU A 284 8.84 2.08 8.65
CA LEU A 284 7.53 1.81 9.23
C LEU A 284 6.40 2.21 8.27
N ALA A 285 6.47 3.43 7.73
CA ALA A 285 5.60 3.91 6.67
C ALA A 285 6.12 3.49 5.27
N GLN A 286 6.03 2.19 4.94
CA GLN A 286 6.65 1.60 3.74
C GLN A 286 6.32 2.32 2.43
N GLU A 287 5.06 2.69 2.23
CA GLU A 287 4.61 3.40 1.02
C GLU A 287 5.19 4.83 0.95
N ALA A 288 5.22 5.54 2.08
CA ALA A 288 5.83 6.86 2.16
C ALA A 288 7.35 6.80 1.92
N ALA A 289 8.02 5.79 2.48
CA ALA A 289 9.44 5.54 2.27
C ALA A 289 9.74 5.26 0.79
N LEU A 290 8.93 4.45 0.11
CA LEU A 290 9.04 4.19 -1.33
C LEU A 290 8.99 5.50 -2.14
N TYR A 291 7.99 6.37 -1.86
CA TYR A 291 7.84 7.63 -2.60
C TYR A 291 9.01 8.58 -2.35
N ARG A 292 9.47 8.74 -1.11
CA ARG A 292 10.66 9.53 -0.77
C ARG A 292 11.91 9.04 -1.50
N MET A 293 12.16 7.73 -1.47
CA MET A 293 13.30 7.11 -2.15
C MET A 293 13.29 7.27 -3.67
N CYS A 294 12.13 7.59 -4.24
CA CYS A 294 11.95 7.85 -5.67
C CYS A 294 11.83 9.35 -5.98
N GLY A 295 12.30 10.22 -5.09
CA GLY A 295 12.33 11.68 -5.30
C GLY A 295 11.02 12.38 -4.96
N GLY A 296 10.08 11.71 -4.29
CA GLY A 296 8.85 12.34 -3.82
C GLY A 296 9.12 13.27 -2.64
N GLU A 297 8.64 14.51 -2.74
CA GLU A 297 8.69 15.50 -1.66
C GLU A 297 7.37 15.50 -0.88
N LEU A 298 7.43 15.28 0.44
CA LEU A 298 6.24 15.37 1.29
C LEU A 298 5.78 16.83 1.34
N THR A 299 4.52 17.06 1.01
CA THR A 299 3.97 18.43 0.93
C THR A 299 2.78 18.69 1.83
N ASN A 300 2.03 17.65 2.19
CA ASN A 300 0.86 17.81 3.04
C ASN A 300 0.51 16.52 3.79
N VAL A 301 -0.19 16.68 4.90
CA VAL A 301 -0.92 15.59 5.58
C VAL A 301 -2.41 15.80 5.36
N GLU A 302 -3.09 14.76 4.91
CA GLU A 302 -4.53 14.74 4.72
C GLU A 302 -5.17 14.13 5.98
N HIS A 303 -5.56 14.98 6.93
CA HIS A 303 -6.19 14.55 8.18
C HIS A 303 -7.59 13.96 7.94
N LEU A 304 -7.88 12.79 8.54
CA LEU A 304 -9.12 12.03 8.33
C LEU A 304 -9.47 11.78 6.85
N ALA A 305 -8.44 11.59 6.02
CA ALA A 305 -8.57 11.25 4.61
C ALA A 305 -9.27 9.90 4.41
N ASP A 306 -9.01 8.90 5.26
CA ASP A 306 -9.75 7.64 5.25
C ASP A 306 -10.46 7.43 6.60
N ARG A 307 -11.76 7.14 6.52
CA ARG A 307 -12.66 7.02 7.67
C ARG A 307 -13.19 5.60 7.86
N SER A 308 -12.62 4.63 7.12
CA SER A 308 -12.89 3.23 7.39
C SER A 308 -12.43 2.88 8.80
N GLU A 309 -13.18 2.01 9.47
CA GLU A 309 -12.94 1.67 10.88
C GLU A 309 -11.53 1.10 11.07
N ASP A 310 -11.12 0.16 10.20
CA ASP A 310 -9.81 -0.48 10.25
C ASP A 310 -8.67 0.53 10.07
N TYR A 311 -8.86 1.52 9.20
CA TYR A 311 -7.83 2.53 8.96
C TYR A 311 -7.78 3.61 10.03
N ILE A 312 -8.93 3.99 10.60
CA ILE A 312 -8.96 4.85 11.78
C ILE A 312 -8.22 4.18 12.94
N ARG A 313 -8.44 2.87 13.16
CA ARG A 313 -7.76 2.10 14.21
C ARG A 313 -6.24 2.08 14.01
N SER A 314 -5.78 1.94 12.77
CA SER A 314 -4.35 1.81 12.46
C SER A 314 -3.60 3.14 12.33
N ALA A 315 -4.24 4.19 11.82
CA ALA A 315 -3.57 5.42 11.40
C ALA A 315 -4.29 6.73 11.79
N GLY A 316 -5.38 6.66 12.54
CA GLY A 316 -6.20 7.83 12.87
C GLY A 316 -6.78 8.51 11.62
N GLY A 317 -6.89 7.78 10.50
CA GLY A 317 -7.37 8.30 9.23
C GLY A 317 -6.40 9.22 8.47
N ALA A 318 -5.16 9.40 8.96
CA ALA A 318 -4.18 10.28 8.33
C ALA A 318 -3.49 9.61 7.13
N MET A 319 -3.30 10.38 6.06
CA MET A 319 -2.49 10.00 4.89
C MET A 319 -1.53 11.14 4.56
N VAL A 320 -0.41 10.86 3.89
CA VAL A 320 0.53 11.90 3.47
C VAL A 320 0.57 12.04 1.95
N ARG A 321 0.78 13.27 1.47
CA ARG A 321 0.86 13.61 0.06
C ARG A 321 2.28 13.94 -0.35
N PHE A 322 2.69 13.35 -1.48
CA PHE A 322 3.95 13.61 -2.15
C PHE A 322 3.74 14.28 -3.51
N TYR A 323 4.66 15.15 -3.90
CA TYR A 323 4.83 15.61 -5.28
C TYR A 323 6.14 15.09 -5.86
N PHE A 324 6.16 14.89 -7.17
CA PHE A 324 7.37 14.59 -7.93
C PHE A 324 7.65 15.76 -8.87
N LEU A 325 8.91 16.21 -8.88
CA LEU A 325 9.39 17.38 -9.64
C LEU A 325 10.08 16.97 -10.95
#